data_AF-A0A923N2B0-F1
#
_entry.id   AF-A0A923N2B0-F1
#
_cell.length_a   1.000
_cell.length_b   1.000
_cell.length_c   1.000
_cell.angle_alpha   90.00
_cell.angle_beta   90.00
_cell.angle_gamma   90.00
#
_symmetry.space_group_name_H-M   'P 1'
#
loop_
_entity.id
_entity.type
_entity.pdbx_description
1 polymer ?
#
loop_
_entity_poly.entity_id
_entity_poly.type
_entity_poly.pdbx_seq_one_letter_code
_entity_poly.pdbx_strand_id
1 'polypeptide(L)'
;CLKGVYDKLGGSPTFQYYLKQFDSAFSIADLKLSVGIDPKYPNATAITYEPINLLIEIKFNPDQLNTPTLDIVRTFIHEMIHAEMYRTLLLLSANKEIPWSFEFIESIRNDEKEIAYYYTMYRYEIPLGGSPSEPQHEYMAQLSRDLIIQTMK
;
A
#
# COMPACT_ATOMS: atom_id res chain seq x y z
N CYS A 1 -8.15 5.18 -21.37
CA CYS A 1 -8.36 3.83 -20.79
C CYS A 1 -7.27 3.54 -19.75
N LEU A 2 -7.49 2.61 -18.82
CA LEU A 2 -6.50 2.24 -17.78
C LEU A 2 -5.15 1.82 -18.36
N LYS A 3 -5.15 1.12 -19.51
CA LYS A 3 -3.93 0.81 -20.25
C LYS A 3 -3.14 2.07 -20.63
N GLY A 4 -3.81 3.16 -21.04
CA GLY A 4 -3.13 4.43 -21.31
C GLY A 4 -2.63 5.15 -20.05
N VAL A 5 -3.21 4.87 -18.87
CA VAL A 5 -2.72 5.33 -17.57
C VAL A 5 -1.50 4.50 -17.17
N TYR A 6 -1.60 3.17 -17.23
CA TYR A 6 -0.49 2.25 -17.00
C TYR A 6 0.67 2.48 -17.98
N ASP A 7 0.43 2.72 -19.26
CA ASP A 7 1.48 2.98 -20.26
C ASP A 7 2.18 4.34 -19.98
N LYS A 8 1.45 5.33 -19.45
CA LYS A 8 2.01 6.64 -19.03
C LYS A 8 2.76 6.56 -17.69
N LEU A 9 2.23 5.81 -16.73
CA LEU A 9 2.84 5.60 -15.41
C LEU A 9 4.02 4.64 -15.49
N GLY A 10 3.90 3.60 -16.31
CA GLY A 10 4.89 2.61 -16.72
C GLY A 10 6.22 3.17 -17.18
N GLY A 11 6.20 4.36 -17.79
CA GLY A 11 7.42 5.06 -18.19
C GLY A 11 8.16 5.78 -17.05
N SER A 12 7.56 5.94 -15.87
CA SER A 12 8.17 6.67 -14.76
C SER A 12 9.21 5.81 -14.02
N PRO A 13 10.46 6.28 -13.81
CA PRO A 13 11.48 5.56 -13.06
C PRO A 13 11.03 5.16 -11.65
N THR A 14 10.28 6.03 -10.96
CA THR A 14 9.72 5.75 -9.62
C THR A 14 8.70 4.62 -9.67
N PHE A 15 7.86 4.60 -10.71
CA PHE A 15 6.87 3.54 -10.90
C PHE A 15 7.53 2.18 -11.17
N GLN A 16 8.53 2.17 -12.05
CA GLN A 16 9.34 0.99 -12.34
C GLN A 16 10.06 0.47 -11.08
N TYR A 17 10.53 1.36 -10.20
CA TYR A 17 11.14 0.97 -8.93
C TYR A 17 10.18 0.18 -8.03
N TYR A 18 8.95 0.65 -7.84
CA TYR A 18 7.95 -0.04 -7.02
C TYR A 18 7.46 -1.35 -7.65
N LEU A 19 7.18 -1.36 -8.96
CA LEU A 19 6.80 -2.60 -9.66
C LEU A 19 7.91 -3.66 -9.59
N LYS A 20 9.18 -3.24 -9.67
CA LYS A 20 10.32 -4.16 -9.59
C LYS A 20 10.37 -4.95 -8.28
N GLN A 21 9.81 -4.42 -7.18
CA GLN A 21 9.72 -5.14 -5.91
C GLN A 21 8.79 -6.36 -5.98
N PHE A 22 7.85 -6.36 -6.92
CA PHE A 22 6.90 -7.44 -7.18
C PHE A 22 7.30 -8.32 -8.38
N ASP A 23 8.18 -7.83 -9.28
CA ASP A 23 8.66 -8.57 -10.47
C ASP A 23 9.86 -9.51 -10.19
N SER A 24 10.43 -9.52 -8.99
CA SER A 24 11.59 -10.37 -8.71
C SER A 24 11.19 -11.85 -8.59
N ALA A 25 12.06 -12.77 -9.06
CA ALA A 25 11.85 -14.22 -9.02
C ALA A 25 11.66 -14.82 -7.59
N PHE A 26 11.70 -13.98 -6.55
CA PHE A 26 11.48 -14.30 -5.15
C PHE A 26 10.40 -13.40 -4.53
N SER A 27 9.45 -12.90 -5.33
CA SER A 27 8.34 -12.12 -4.76
C SER A 27 7.53 -13.00 -3.81
N ILE A 28 7.50 -12.58 -2.55
CA ILE A 28 6.71 -13.21 -1.48
C ILE A 28 5.21 -12.96 -1.63
N ALA A 29 4.82 -12.05 -2.53
CA ALA A 29 3.44 -11.73 -2.85
C ALA A 29 3.30 -11.32 -4.32
N ASP A 30 2.23 -11.76 -4.96
CA ASP A 30 1.85 -11.33 -6.29
C ASP A 30 1.08 -10.01 -6.21
N LEU A 31 1.26 -9.14 -7.20
CA LEU A 31 0.49 -7.91 -7.34
C LEU A 31 -0.50 -8.02 -8.50
N LYS A 32 -1.78 -7.80 -8.21
CA LYS A 32 -2.85 -7.71 -9.21
C LYS A 32 -3.37 -6.29 -9.29
N LEU A 33 -3.35 -5.73 -10.49
CA LEU A 33 -4.06 -4.49 -10.81
C LEU A 33 -5.41 -4.82 -11.43
N SER A 34 -6.48 -4.28 -10.88
CA SER A 34 -7.85 -4.53 -11.37
C SER A 34 -8.64 -3.22 -11.51
N VAL A 35 -9.82 -3.32 -12.14
CA VAL A 35 -10.75 -2.21 -12.30
C VAL A 35 -12.11 -2.65 -11.82
N GLY A 36 -12.75 -1.81 -11.02
CA GLY A 36 -14.10 -2.03 -10.55
C GLY A 36 -14.48 -1.07 -9.43
N ILE A 37 -15.77 -0.92 -9.20
CA ILE A 37 -16.29 -0.15 -8.07
C ILE A 37 -16.29 -1.08 -6.86
N ASP A 38 -15.64 -0.66 -5.77
CA ASP A 38 -15.72 -1.38 -4.52
C ASP A 38 -17.08 -1.11 -3.84
N PRO A 39 -17.81 -2.15 -3.38
CA PRO A 39 -19.14 -1.97 -2.81
C PRO A 39 -19.13 -1.27 -1.44
N LYS A 40 -18.04 -1.36 -0.69
CA LYS A 40 -17.88 -0.75 0.65
C LYS A 40 -17.42 0.70 0.52
N TYR A 41 -16.62 1.02 -0.49
CA TYR A 41 -16.08 2.35 -0.74
C TYR A 41 -16.29 2.79 -2.20
N PRO A 42 -17.55 3.01 -2.63
CA PRO A 42 -17.88 3.29 -4.03
C PRO A 42 -17.32 4.61 -4.56
N ASN A 43 -16.91 5.51 -3.67
CA ASN A 43 -16.37 6.83 -4.00
C ASN A 43 -14.84 6.89 -3.90
N ALA A 44 -14.16 5.82 -3.49
CA ALA A 44 -12.69 5.78 -3.47
C ALA A 44 -12.16 5.75 -4.91
N THR A 45 -11.07 6.48 -5.17
CA THR A 45 -10.42 6.49 -6.50
C THR A 45 -9.72 5.17 -6.79
N ALA A 46 -9.11 4.58 -5.77
CA ALA A 46 -8.56 3.24 -5.79
C ALA A 46 -8.54 2.68 -4.36
N ILE A 47 -8.33 1.37 -4.23
CA ILE A 47 -8.19 0.68 -2.95
C ILE A 47 -7.16 -0.43 -3.11
N THR A 48 -6.28 -0.55 -2.14
CA THR A 48 -5.40 -1.69 -1.96
C THR A 48 -5.96 -2.63 -0.91
N TYR A 49 -6.15 -3.89 -1.28
CA TYR A 49 -6.60 -4.92 -0.35
C TYR A 49 -5.42 -5.61 0.32
N GLU A 50 -5.63 -5.99 1.58
CA GLU A 50 -4.73 -6.91 2.28
C GLU A 50 -4.53 -8.19 1.46
N PRO A 51 -3.32 -8.78 1.45
CA PRO A 51 -3.03 -10.00 0.73
C PRO A 51 -3.95 -11.16 1.11
N ILE A 52 -4.56 -11.78 0.09
CA ILE A 52 -5.27 -13.06 0.23
C ILE A 52 -4.50 -14.10 -0.57
N ASN A 53 -4.03 -15.16 0.09
CA ASN A 53 -3.16 -16.17 -0.53
C ASN A 53 -1.93 -15.55 -1.21
N LEU A 54 -1.29 -14.58 -0.55
CA LEU A 54 -0.15 -13.84 -1.06
C LEU A 54 -0.45 -12.98 -2.31
N LEU A 55 -1.72 -12.77 -2.67
CA LEU A 55 -2.10 -11.88 -3.74
C LEU A 55 -2.59 -10.54 -3.18
N ILE A 56 -1.83 -9.48 -3.45
CA ILE A 56 -2.22 -8.11 -3.14
C ILE A 56 -2.95 -7.54 -4.36
N GLU A 57 -4.16 -7.02 -4.16
CA GLU A 57 -4.95 -6.42 -5.22
C GLU A 57 -5.03 -4.90 -5.04
N ILE A 58 -4.67 -4.15 -6.07
CA ILE A 58 -5.01 -2.73 -6.19
C ILE A 58 -6.14 -2.62 -7.21
N LYS A 59 -7.30 -2.12 -6.76
CA LYS A 59 -8.49 -1.93 -7.60
C LYS A 59 -8.73 -0.46 -7.84
N PHE A 60 -8.73 -0.07 -9.11
CA PHE A 60 -9.02 1.30 -9.54
C PHE A 60 -10.51 1.47 -9.86
N ASN A 61 -11.10 2.52 -9.32
CA ASN A 61 -12.48 2.87 -9.62
C ASN A 61 -12.56 3.58 -10.98
N PRO A 62 -13.19 2.99 -12.00
CA PRO A 62 -13.24 3.56 -13.33
C PRO A 62 -13.93 4.93 -13.39
N ASP A 63 -14.89 5.18 -12.48
CA ASP A 63 -15.69 6.40 -12.45
C ASP A 63 -14.89 7.60 -11.93
N GLN A 64 -13.79 7.34 -11.22
CA GLN A 64 -12.90 8.36 -10.66
C GLN A 64 -11.66 8.62 -11.52
N LEU A 65 -11.52 7.94 -12.68
CA LEU A 65 -10.36 8.10 -13.57
C LEU A 65 -10.45 9.32 -14.49
N ASN A 66 -11.60 10.02 -14.54
CA ASN A 66 -11.75 11.26 -15.31
C ASN A 66 -11.27 12.49 -14.52
N THR A 67 -10.04 12.43 -14.04
CA THR A 67 -9.40 13.45 -13.20
C THR A 67 -8.03 13.82 -13.80
N PRO A 68 -7.37 14.93 -13.40
CA PRO A 68 -6.05 15.28 -13.92
C PRO A 68 -5.05 14.14 -13.78
N THR A 69 -4.17 13.97 -14.79
CA THR A 69 -3.19 12.88 -14.80
C THR A 69 -2.33 12.85 -13.55
N LEU A 70 -1.97 14.01 -12.99
CA LEU A 70 -1.21 14.09 -11.75
C LEU A 70 -1.94 13.47 -10.56
N ASP A 71 -3.27 13.59 -10.48
CA ASP A 71 -4.04 13.02 -9.38
C ASP A 71 -4.16 11.50 -9.53
N ILE A 72 -4.29 11.00 -10.77
CA ILE A 72 -4.20 9.56 -11.05
C ILE A 72 -2.83 9.00 -10.64
N VAL A 73 -1.74 9.70 -10.97
CA VAL A 73 -0.37 9.33 -10.57
C VAL A 73 -0.26 9.27 -9.05
N ARG A 74 -0.78 10.29 -8.35
CA ARG A 74 -0.76 10.39 -6.89
C ARG A 74 -1.52 9.25 -6.24
N THR A 75 -2.72 8.94 -6.71
CA THR A 75 -3.49 7.79 -6.22
C THR A 75 -2.72 6.49 -6.48
N PHE A 76 -2.16 6.31 -7.67
CA PHE A 76 -1.42 5.09 -7.95
C PHE A 76 -0.20 4.91 -7.03
N ILE A 77 0.58 5.96 -6.79
CA ILE A 77 1.72 5.91 -5.86
C ILE A 77 1.25 5.58 -4.44
N HIS A 78 0.15 6.17 -3.99
CA HIS A 78 -0.48 5.88 -2.69
C HIS A 78 -0.78 4.39 -2.54
N GLU A 79 -1.49 3.81 -3.50
CA GLU A 79 -1.83 2.39 -3.50
C GLU A 79 -0.61 1.48 -3.61
N MET A 80 0.42 1.88 -4.38
CA MET A 80 1.66 1.11 -4.45
C MET A 80 2.42 1.10 -3.12
N ILE A 81 2.36 2.19 -2.35
CA ILE A 81 2.94 2.23 -1.00
C ILE A 81 2.18 1.28 -0.08
N HIS A 82 0.83 1.26 -0.14
CA HIS A 82 0.04 0.27 0.58
C HIS A 82 0.45 -1.15 0.24
N ALA A 83 0.57 -1.46 -1.05
CA ALA A 83 0.98 -2.77 -1.51
C ALA A 83 2.40 -3.15 -1.04
N GLU A 84 3.34 -2.20 -1.08
CA GLU A 84 4.69 -2.39 -0.54
C GLU A 84 4.63 -2.72 0.95
N MET A 85 3.90 -1.92 1.72
CA MET A 85 3.80 -2.12 3.17
C MET A 85 3.23 -3.50 3.50
N TYR A 86 2.18 -3.94 2.80
CA TYR A 86 1.64 -5.30 2.98
C TYR A 86 2.65 -6.38 2.60
N ARG A 87 3.39 -6.20 1.50
CA ARG A 87 4.48 -7.10 1.11
C ARG A 87 5.54 -7.18 2.21
N THR A 88 5.98 -6.05 2.74
CA THR A 88 6.98 -5.99 3.83
C THR A 88 6.48 -6.64 5.11
N LEU A 89 5.23 -6.39 5.50
CA LEU A 89 4.62 -7.06 6.66
C LEU A 89 4.51 -8.57 6.45
N LEU A 90 4.15 -9.04 5.25
CA LEU A 90 4.18 -10.47 4.91
C LEU A 90 5.59 -11.04 5.04
N LEU A 91 6.61 -10.35 4.53
CA LEU A 91 8.01 -10.79 4.62
C LEU A 91 8.42 -11.05 6.07
N LEU A 92 8.09 -10.10 6.93
CA LEU A 92 8.46 -10.11 8.34
C LEU A 92 7.62 -11.09 9.16
N SER A 93 6.38 -11.36 8.74
CA SER A 93 5.52 -12.34 9.38
C SER A 93 6.07 -13.77 9.25
N ALA A 94 6.87 -14.04 8.20
CA ALA A 94 7.28 -15.39 7.77
C ALA A 94 6.09 -16.36 7.59
N ASN A 95 4.86 -15.84 7.48
CA ASN A 95 3.61 -16.55 7.35
C ASN A 95 2.93 -16.18 6.02
N LYS A 96 1.83 -16.86 5.70
CA LYS A 96 1.01 -16.54 4.52
C LYS A 96 -0.02 -15.42 4.75
N GLU A 97 -0.02 -14.84 5.94
CA GLU A 97 -0.97 -13.83 6.40
C GLU A 97 -0.29 -12.86 7.39
N ILE A 98 -0.85 -11.66 7.50
CA ILE A 98 -0.38 -10.63 8.42
C ILE A 98 -1.13 -10.81 9.75
N PRO A 99 -0.45 -11.15 10.87
CA PRO A 99 -1.13 -11.55 12.11
C PRO A 99 -1.67 -10.36 12.94
N TRP A 100 -1.84 -9.16 12.34
CA TRP A 100 -2.31 -7.88 12.90
C TRP A 100 -2.41 -7.81 14.43
N SER A 101 -1.31 -8.06 15.10
CA SER A 101 -1.24 -8.11 16.56
C SER A 101 -0.23 -7.08 17.02
N PHE A 102 -0.46 -6.56 18.21
CA PHE A 102 0.50 -5.67 18.84
C PHE A 102 1.86 -6.33 18.97
N GLU A 103 1.89 -7.61 19.36
CA GLU A 103 3.11 -8.42 19.48
C GLU A 103 3.88 -8.49 18.17
N PHE A 104 3.18 -8.72 17.04
CA PHE A 104 3.81 -8.73 15.74
C PHE A 104 4.38 -7.36 15.36
N ILE A 105 3.61 -6.28 15.48
CA ILE A 105 4.08 -4.94 15.16
C ILE A 105 5.26 -4.51 16.04
N GLU A 106 5.25 -4.89 17.32
CA GLU A 106 6.41 -4.67 18.20
C GLU A 106 7.62 -5.50 17.79
N SER A 107 7.41 -6.75 17.35
CA SER A 107 8.50 -7.64 16.96
C SER A 107 9.32 -7.10 15.79
N ILE A 108 8.67 -6.40 14.85
CA ILE A 108 9.31 -5.83 13.66
C ILE A 108 9.97 -4.46 13.90
N ARG A 109 9.89 -3.91 15.12
CA ARG A 109 10.37 -2.55 15.43
C ARG A 109 11.84 -2.31 15.12
N ASN A 110 12.68 -3.34 15.19
CA ASN A 110 14.10 -3.20 14.89
C ASN A 110 14.41 -3.31 13.40
N ASP A 111 13.62 -4.10 12.67
CA ASP A 111 13.81 -4.37 11.24
C ASP A 111 13.18 -3.25 10.39
N GLU A 112 11.98 -2.79 10.77
CA GLU A 112 11.22 -1.74 10.07
C GLU A 112 10.75 -0.66 11.05
N LYS A 113 11.71 0.16 11.50
CA LYS A 113 11.49 1.18 12.54
C LYS A 113 10.37 2.15 12.20
N GLU A 114 10.30 2.62 10.96
CA GLU A 114 9.27 3.58 10.56
C GLU A 114 7.89 2.92 10.57
N ILE A 115 7.73 1.77 9.89
CA ILE A 115 6.47 1.01 9.87
C ILE A 115 5.98 0.75 11.30
N ALA A 116 6.84 0.19 12.16
CA ALA A 116 6.48 -0.05 13.55
C ALA A 116 6.19 1.24 14.31
N TYR A 117 6.97 2.30 14.12
CA TYR A 117 6.75 3.60 14.76
C TYR A 117 5.37 4.14 14.46
N TYR A 118 4.88 4.07 13.23
CA TYR A 118 3.59 4.67 12.91
C TYR A 118 2.39 3.81 13.30
N TYR A 119 2.49 2.48 13.19
CA TYR A 119 1.48 1.60 13.78
C TYR A 119 1.45 1.68 15.31
N THR A 120 2.53 2.13 15.95
CA THR A 120 2.65 2.26 17.41
C THR A 120 2.75 3.71 17.88
N MET A 121 2.65 4.71 17.00
CA MET A 121 2.68 6.13 17.35
C MET A 121 1.46 6.45 18.22
N TYR A 122 0.37 5.75 17.90
CA TYR A 122 -0.85 5.71 18.70
C TYR A 122 -0.78 4.68 19.83
N ARG A 123 0.39 4.24 20.31
CA ARG A 123 0.51 3.43 21.53
C ARG A 123 -0.03 4.15 22.79
N TYR A 124 -0.46 5.41 22.64
CA TYR A 124 -1.25 6.16 23.63
C TYR A 124 -2.77 6.25 23.34
N GLU A 125 -3.27 5.65 22.25
CA GLU A 125 -4.70 5.65 21.84
C GLU A 125 -5.22 4.34 21.21
N ILE A 126 -4.40 3.32 20.96
CA ILE A 126 -4.86 1.92 20.74
C ILE A 126 -5.03 1.27 22.13
N PRO A 127 -6.19 0.66 22.47
CA PRO A 127 -6.34 -0.05 23.73
C PRO A 127 -5.21 -1.07 23.91
N LEU A 128 -4.67 -1.21 25.13
CA LEU A 128 -3.69 -2.25 25.45
C LEU A 128 -4.19 -3.62 24.96
N GLY A 129 -3.44 -4.27 24.06
CA GLY A 129 -3.82 -5.53 23.40
C GLY A 129 -4.67 -5.38 22.13
N GLY A 130 -4.89 -4.17 21.64
CA GLY A 130 -5.64 -3.89 20.40
C GLY A 130 -4.79 -4.08 19.14
N SER A 131 -5.44 -4.57 18.08
CA SER A 131 -4.85 -4.69 16.75
C SER A 131 -4.69 -3.33 16.07
N PRO A 132 -3.69 -3.16 15.19
CA PRO A 132 -3.60 -2.01 14.30
C PRO A 132 -4.86 -1.84 13.45
N SER A 133 -5.12 -0.61 12.99
CA SER A 133 -6.34 -0.26 12.26
C SER A 133 -6.07 0.37 10.90
N GLU A 134 -7.03 0.24 9.98
CA GLU A 134 -6.99 0.85 8.63
C GLU A 134 -6.59 2.34 8.62
N PRO A 135 -7.08 3.22 9.52
CA PRO A 135 -6.66 4.61 9.53
C PRO A 135 -5.15 4.83 9.73
N GLN A 136 -4.49 3.95 10.48
CA GLN A 136 -3.04 4.05 10.72
C GLN A 136 -2.25 3.64 9.47
N HIS A 137 -2.74 2.62 8.77
CA HIS A 137 -2.18 2.18 7.50
C HIS A 137 -2.32 3.27 6.42
N GLU A 138 -3.50 3.88 6.32
CA GLU A 138 -3.79 5.01 5.40
C GLU A 138 -2.92 6.23 5.67
N TYR A 139 -2.82 6.65 6.94
CA TYR A 139 -1.98 7.78 7.33
C TYR A 139 -0.51 7.56 6.96
N MET A 140 -0.06 6.32 7.08
CA MET A 140 1.30 5.94 6.70
C MET A 140 1.57 6.08 5.21
N ALA A 141 0.70 5.51 4.39
CA ALA A 141 0.84 5.63 2.95
C ALA A 141 0.83 7.09 2.50
N GLN A 142 -0.01 7.92 3.11
CA GLN A 142 -0.07 9.35 2.84
C GLN A 142 1.25 10.08 3.17
N LEU A 143 1.88 9.77 4.31
CA LEU A 143 3.16 10.38 4.69
C LEU A 143 4.31 9.98 3.75
N SER A 144 4.41 8.68 3.45
CA SER A 144 5.41 8.18 2.49
C SER A 144 5.22 8.81 1.12
N ARG A 145 3.97 8.98 0.68
CA ARG A 145 3.65 9.68 -0.57
C ARG A 145 4.13 11.13 -0.55
N ASP A 146 3.89 11.87 0.53
CA ASP A 146 4.32 13.27 0.63
C ASP A 146 5.83 13.42 0.63
N LEU A 147 6.56 12.49 1.27
CA LEU A 147 8.02 12.42 1.21
C LEU A 147 8.53 12.18 -0.22
N ILE A 148 7.90 11.26 -0.96
CA ILE A 148 8.23 10.99 -2.38
C ILE A 148 7.96 12.23 -3.24
N ILE A 149 6.83 12.89 -3.05
CA ILE A 149 6.51 14.13 -3.78
C ILE A 149 7.52 15.24 -3.48
N GLN A 150 7.99 15.36 -2.24
CA GLN A 150 9.01 16.33 -1.86
C GLN A 150 10.37 16.03 -2.48
N THR A 151 10.76 14.76 -2.55
CA THR A 151 12.03 14.32 -3.15
C THR A 151 12.03 14.34 -4.68
N MET A 152 10.86 14.40 -5.32
CA MET A 152 10.70 14.53 -6.78
C MET A 152 10.63 15.99 -7.28
N LYS A 153 10.67 16.99 -6.39
CA LYS A 153 10.74 18.41 -6.73
C LYS A 153 12.18 18.91 -6.71
#